data_AF-A0A661WVJ4-F1
#
_entry.id   AF-A0A661WVJ4-F1
#
_cell.length_a   1.000
_cell.length_b   1.000
_cell.length_c   1.000
_cell.angle_alpha   90.00
_cell.angle_beta   90.00
_cell.angle_gamma   90.00
#
_symmetry.space_group_name_H-M   'P 1'
#
loop_
_entity.id
_entity.type
_entity.pdbx_description
1 polymer ?
#
loop_
_entity_poly.entity_id
_entity_poly.type
_entity_poly.pdbx_seq_one_letter_code
_entity_poly.pdbx_strand_id
1 'polypeptide(L)'
;MAESIWDKIKKGLQVGAEKTKEFAQIANLKKDILFLETKKSGKFKELGEKIYTLFREGKKGDEILEFVNSVLEEIKEIEEEIKAKNEEIEKIRKEAQIKEEEVKKVEEEVKKTEKEEKEE
;
A
#
# COMPACT_ATOMS: atom_id res chain seq x y z
N MET A 1 13.00 -22.88 -4.81
CA MET A 1 11.86 -22.42 -4.00
C MET A 1 12.19 -21.00 -3.60
N ALA A 2 11.42 -20.02 -4.07
CA ALA A 2 11.61 -18.62 -3.65
C ALA A 2 11.36 -18.52 -2.14
N GLU A 3 12.20 -17.76 -1.43
CA GLU A 3 11.98 -17.49 -0.01
C GLU A 3 10.73 -16.63 0.17
N SER A 4 9.87 -16.99 1.12
CA SER A 4 8.69 -16.19 1.42
C SER A 4 9.08 -14.83 2.03
N ILE A 5 8.25 -13.80 1.80
CA ILE A 5 8.34 -12.50 2.49
C ILE A 5 8.52 -12.70 4.00
N TRP A 6 7.82 -13.68 4.57
CA TRP A 6 7.89 -13.99 5.98
C TRP A 6 9.26 -14.52 6.44
N ASP A 7 9.91 -15.33 5.61
CA ASP A 7 11.23 -15.88 5.92
C ASP A 7 12.30 -14.78 5.89
N LYS A 8 12.19 -13.82 4.94
CA LYS A 8 13.06 -12.65 4.86
C LYS A 8 12.90 -11.74 6.09
N ILE A 9 11.66 -11.47 6.50
CA ILE A 9 11.34 -10.68 7.70
C ILE A 9 11.94 -11.32 8.96
N LYS A 10 11.74 -12.62 9.16
CA LYS A 10 12.32 -13.35 10.31
C LYS A 10 13.84 -13.22 10.37
N LYS A 11 14.52 -13.37 9.22
CA LYS A 11 15.98 -13.23 9.12
C LYS A 11 16.45 -11.81 9.44
N GLY A 12 15.76 -10.78 8.92
CA GLY A 12 16.15 -9.38 9.08
C GLY A 12 15.89 -8.78 10.47
N LEU A 13 14.93 -9.35 11.21
CA LEU A 13 14.49 -8.81 12.51
C LEU A 13 14.81 -9.70 13.71
N GLN A 14 15.36 -10.91 13.52
CA GLN A 14 15.58 -11.89 14.60
C GLN A 14 14.32 -12.05 15.48
N VAL A 15 13.18 -12.23 14.81
CA VAL A 15 11.86 -12.22 15.46
C VAL A 15 11.78 -13.32 16.52
N GLY A 16 11.59 -12.92 17.79
CA GLY A 16 11.34 -13.83 18.89
C GLY A 16 9.96 -14.48 18.79
N ALA A 17 9.79 -15.65 19.43
CA ALA A 17 8.54 -16.41 19.40
C ALA A 17 7.32 -15.57 19.89
N GLU A 18 7.54 -14.67 20.84
CA GLU A 18 6.50 -13.86 21.47
C GLU A 18 5.89 -12.79 20.57
N LYS A 19 6.62 -12.29 19.56
CA LYS A 19 6.16 -11.20 18.64
C LYS A 19 5.88 -11.68 17.22
N THR A 20 6.03 -12.99 17.00
CA THR A 20 5.94 -13.64 15.69
C THR A 20 4.58 -13.38 15.03
N LYS A 21 3.49 -13.41 15.81
CA LYS A 21 2.14 -13.21 15.29
C LYS A 21 1.92 -11.76 14.85
N GLU A 22 2.40 -10.83 15.65
CA GLU A 22 2.24 -9.38 15.48
C GLU A 22 3.07 -8.89 14.29
N PHE A 23 4.30 -9.39 14.13
CA PHE A 23 5.09 -9.12 12.93
C PHE A 23 4.44 -9.67 11.66
N ALA A 24 3.82 -10.86 11.72
CA ALA A 24 3.10 -11.41 10.58
C ALA A 24 1.86 -10.56 10.23
N GLN A 25 1.12 -10.07 11.23
CA GLN A 25 0.00 -9.15 11.02
C GLN A 25 0.45 -7.82 10.40
N ILE A 26 1.52 -7.22 10.93
CA ILE A 26 2.10 -5.98 10.37
C ILE A 26 2.55 -6.21 8.93
N ALA A 27 3.18 -7.34 8.63
CA ALA A 27 3.60 -7.68 7.27
C ALA A 27 2.43 -7.77 6.29
N ASN A 28 1.33 -8.41 6.69
CA ASN A 28 0.11 -8.48 5.88
C ASN A 28 -0.51 -7.09 5.67
N LEU A 29 -0.63 -6.29 6.73
CA LEU A 29 -1.16 -4.93 6.62
C LEU A 29 -0.28 -4.04 5.72
N LYS A 30 1.05 -4.18 5.79
CA LYS A 30 1.98 -3.47 4.90
C LYS A 30 1.86 -3.93 3.45
N LYS A 31 1.64 -5.22 3.21
CA LYS A 31 1.36 -5.74 1.86
C LYS A 31 0.07 -5.16 1.30
N ASP A 32 -1.00 -5.13 2.10
CA ASP A 32 -2.27 -4.53 1.70
C ASP A 32 -2.11 -3.03 1.38
N ILE A 33 -1.39 -2.29 2.23
CA ILE A 33 -1.09 -0.86 1.99
C ILE A 33 -0.35 -0.69 0.66
N LEU A 34 0.66 -1.50 0.39
CA LEU A 34 1.43 -1.42 -0.86
C LEU A 34 0.55 -1.69 -2.10
N PHE A 35 -0.38 -2.66 -1.99
CA PHE A 35 -1.38 -2.91 -3.02
C PHE A 35 -2.30 -1.69 -3.22
N LEU A 36 -2.81 -1.11 -2.13
CA LEU A 36 -3.65 0.10 -2.18
C LEU A 36 -2.91 1.31 -2.74
N GLU A 37 -1.64 1.52 -2.40
CA GLU A 37 -0.78 2.56 -2.98
C GLU A 37 -0.61 2.36 -4.49
N THR A 38 -0.39 1.12 -4.93
CA THR A 38 -0.33 0.78 -6.36
C THR A 38 -1.66 1.06 -7.06
N LYS A 39 -2.79 0.67 -6.45
CA LYS A 39 -4.14 0.93 -6.98
C LYS A 39 -4.41 2.43 -7.10
N LYS A 40 -4.07 3.21 -6.06
CA LYS A 40 -4.15 4.68 -6.06
C LYS A 40 -3.31 5.30 -7.18
N SER A 41 -2.07 4.84 -7.36
CA SER A 41 -1.21 5.29 -8.45
C SER A 41 -1.83 4.97 -9.83
N GLY A 42 -2.45 3.81 -9.97
CA GLY A 42 -3.19 3.44 -11.18
C GLY A 42 -4.37 4.38 -11.46
N LYS A 43 -5.12 4.77 -10.42
CA LYS A 43 -6.23 5.73 -10.54
C LYS A 43 -5.78 7.12 -10.98
N PHE A 44 -4.66 7.62 -10.46
CA PHE A 44 -4.09 8.87 -10.95
C PHE A 44 -3.65 8.80 -12.41
N LYS A 45 -3.09 7.66 -12.84
CA LYS A 45 -2.73 7.45 -14.24
C LYS A 45 -3.97 7.45 -15.14
N GLU A 46 -5.00 6.69 -14.75
CA GLU A 46 -6.30 6.65 -15.45
C GLU A 46 -6.92 8.05 -15.56
N LEU A 47 -6.89 8.82 -14.46
CA LEU A 47 -7.36 10.21 -14.42
C LEU A 47 -6.63 11.07 -15.46
N GLY A 48 -5.30 11.03 -15.48
CA GLY A 48 -4.50 11.82 -16.42
C GLY A 48 -4.73 11.44 -17.88
N GLU A 49 -4.74 10.15 -18.20
CA GLU A 49 -4.99 9.63 -19.56
C GLU A 49 -6.37 10.06 -20.07
N LYS A 50 -7.38 9.97 -19.21
CA LYS A 50 -8.76 10.29 -19.58
C LYS A 50 -8.99 11.80 -19.67
N ILE A 51 -8.43 12.61 -18.77
CA ILE A 51 -8.46 14.09 -18.92
C ILE A 51 -7.81 14.49 -20.23
N TYR A 52 -6.63 13.96 -20.56
CA TYR A 52 -5.95 14.26 -21.82
C TYR A 52 -6.82 13.92 -23.04
N THR A 53 -7.48 12.75 -23.00
CA THR A 53 -8.37 12.29 -24.07
C THR A 53 -9.59 13.20 -24.23
N LEU A 54 -10.30 13.50 -23.14
CA LEU A 54 -11.47 14.39 -23.13
C LEU A 54 -11.10 15.80 -23.64
N PHE A 55 -9.93 16.30 -23.24
CA PHE A 55 -9.44 17.60 -23.70
C PHE A 55 -9.15 17.60 -25.21
N ARG A 56 -8.50 16.54 -25.72
CA ARG A 56 -8.22 16.36 -27.15
C ARG A 56 -9.49 16.23 -27.98
N GLU A 57 -10.53 15.60 -27.44
CA GLU A 57 -11.84 15.44 -28.08
C GLU A 57 -12.72 16.69 -28.02
N GLY A 58 -12.25 17.77 -27.39
CA GLY A 58 -13.00 19.03 -27.29
C GLY A 58 -14.22 18.94 -26.38
N LYS A 59 -14.20 18.03 -25.40
CA LYS A 59 -15.27 17.89 -24.42
C LYS A 59 -15.40 19.14 -23.54
N LYS A 60 -16.61 19.39 -23.06
CA LYS A 60 -16.90 20.54 -22.20
C LYS A 60 -16.32 20.32 -20.80
N GLY A 61 -16.02 21.43 -20.12
CA GLY A 61 -15.48 21.41 -18.75
C GLY A 61 -16.35 20.62 -17.76
N ASP A 62 -17.68 20.67 -17.90
CA ASP A 62 -18.60 19.97 -17.01
C ASP A 62 -18.48 18.43 -17.10
N GLU A 63 -18.35 17.88 -18.31
CA GLU A 63 -18.13 16.44 -18.53
C GLU A 63 -16.78 15.97 -17.95
N ILE A 64 -15.76 16.83 -18.02
CA ILE A 64 -14.44 16.55 -17.44
C ILE A 64 -14.53 16.57 -15.91
N LEU A 65 -15.23 17.55 -15.34
CA LEU A 65 -15.40 17.69 -13.88
C LEU A 65 -16.16 16.53 -13.27
N GLU A 66 -17.24 16.04 -13.90
CA GLU A 66 -17.98 14.86 -13.42
C GLU A 66 -17.08 13.63 -13.32
N PHE A 67 -16.29 13.36 -14.37
CA PHE A 67 -15.34 12.26 -14.37
C PHE A 67 -14.24 12.43 -13.30
N VAL A 68 -13.67 13.63 -13.20
CA VAL A 68 -12.63 13.93 -12.20
C VAL A 68 -13.16 13.69 -10.79
N ASN A 69 -14.36 14.16 -10.47
CA ASN A 69 -14.96 13.99 -9.14
C ASN A 69 -15.16 12.51 -8.80
N SER A 70 -15.67 11.70 -9.73
CA SER A 70 -15.84 10.26 -9.53
C SER A 70 -14.52 9.55 -9.21
N VAL A 71 -13.44 9.86 -9.94
CA VAL A 71 -12.13 9.24 -9.67
C VAL A 71 -11.53 9.75 -8.35
N LEU A 72 -11.74 11.02 -7.99
CA LEU A 72 -11.27 11.58 -6.73
C LEU A 72 -11.98 10.96 -5.52
N GLU A 73 -13.27 10.63 -5.63
CA GLU A 73 -14.00 9.89 -4.59
C GLU A 73 -13.38 8.50 -4.37
N GLU A 74 -13.12 7.75 -5.43
CA GLU A 74 -12.45 6.44 -5.32
C GLU A 74 -11.03 6.55 -4.71
N ILE A 75 -10.27 7.59 -5.08
CA ILE A 75 -8.94 7.84 -4.50
C ILE A 75 -9.06 8.13 -3.00
N LYS A 76 -10.06 8.92 -2.60
CA LYS A 76 -10.29 9.26 -1.20
C LYS A 76 -10.64 8.02 -0.37
N GLU A 77 -11.48 7.12 -0.88
CA GLU A 77 -11.78 5.85 -0.22
C GLU A 77 -10.51 5.01 0.01
N ILE A 78 -9.66 4.91 -1.03
CA ILE A 78 -8.38 4.21 -0.90
C ILE A 78 -7.47 4.85 0.16
N GLU A 79 -7.44 6.19 0.23
CA GLU A 79 -6.65 6.92 1.24
C GLU A 79 -7.17 6.67 2.66
N GLU A 80 -8.49 6.61 2.85
CA GLU A 80 -9.11 6.29 4.13
C GLU A 80 -8.79 4.85 4.55
N GLU A 81 -8.80 3.88 3.63
CA GLU A 81 -8.39 2.50 3.90
C GLU A 81 -6.91 2.40 4.29
N ILE A 82 -6.01 3.07 3.56
CA ILE A 82 -4.57 3.13 3.88
C ILE A 82 -4.38 3.71 5.28
N LYS A 83 -5.10 4.78 5.62
CA LYS A 83 -5.03 5.41 6.93
C LYS A 83 -5.48 4.45 8.03
N ALA A 84 -6.62 3.78 7.86
CA ALA A 84 -7.13 2.81 8.82
C ALA A 84 -6.14 1.66 9.08
N LYS A 85 -5.53 1.11 8.03
CA LYS A 85 -4.51 0.05 8.15
C LYS A 85 -3.23 0.54 8.83
N ASN A 86 -2.80 1.77 8.58
CA ASN A 86 -1.66 2.36 9.29
C ASN A 86 -1.96 2.58 10.79
N GLU A 87 -3.18 3.00 11.12
CA GLU A 87 -3.62 3.12 12.51
C GLU A 87 -3.66 1.75 13.22
N GLU A 88 -4.07 0.69 12.52
CA GLU A 88 -4.03 -0.68 13.04
C GLU A 88 -2.59 -1.17 13.30
N ILE A 89 -1.67 -0.92 12.36
CA ILE A 89 -0.24 -1.20 12.57
C ILE A 89 0.28 -0.47 13.81
N GLU A 90 -0.07 0.80 13.99
CA GLU A 90 0.35 1.58 15.17
C GLU A 90 -0.22 1.04 16.49
N LYS A 91 -1.44 0.49 16.48
CA LYS A 91 -2.00 -0.20 17.66
C LYS A 91 -1.21 -1.46 17.99
N ILE A 92 -1.03 -2.36 17.01
CA ILE A 92 -0.26 -3.61 17.18
C ILE A 92 1.15 -3.29 17.67
N ARG A 93 1.80 -2.29 17.06
CA ARG A 93 3.15 -1.84 17.42
C ARG A 93 3.25 -1.45 18.90
N LYS A 94 2.31 -0.64 19.38
CA LYS A 94 2.28 -0.16 20.77
C LYS A 94 1.96 -1.28 21.75
N GLU A 95 0.98 -2.13 21.44
CA GLU A 95 0.58 -3.26 22.29
C GLU A 95 1.70 -4.29 22.45
N ALA A 96 2.40 -4.62 21.36
CA ALA A 96 3.48 -5.60 21.34
C ALA A 96 4.88 -5.00 21.63
N GLN A 97 4.95 -3.70 21.94
CA GLN A 97 6.19 -2.95 22.17
C GLN A 97 7.21 -3.17 21.03
N ILE A 98 6.73 -3.19 19.79
CA ILE A 98 7.57 -3.29 18.60
C ILE A 98 8.11 -1.88 18.32
N LYS A 99 9.40 -1.77 18.01
CA LYS A 99 9.98 -0.46 17.71
C LYS A 99 9.60 -0.01 16.31
N GLU A 100 9.54 1.29 16.09
CA GLU A 100 9.21 1.84 14.77
C GLU A 100 10.21 1.43 13.69
N GLU A 101 11.50 1.29 14.04
CA GLU A 101 12.53 0.82 13.12
C GLU A 101 12.26 -0.62 12.65
N GLU A 102 11.64 -1.44 13.49
CA GLU A 102 11.30 -2.82 13.14
C GLU A 102 10.13 -2.86 12.15
N VAL A 103 9.13 -1.99 12.32
CA VAL A 103 8.03 -1.82 11.35
C VAL A 103 8.56 -1.32 10.01
N LYS A 104 9.52 -0.39 10.01
CA LYS A 104 10.16 0.10 8.78
C LYS A 104 10.91 -1.01 8.04
N LYS A 105 11.62 -1.88 8.76
CA LYS A 105 12.28 -3.05 8.15
C LYS A 105 11.27 -4.01 7.52
N VAL A 106 10.12 -4.26 8.17
CA VAL A 106 9.04 -5.06 7.56
C VAL A 106 8.57 -4.43 6.26
N GLU A 107 8.35 -3.12 6.25
CA GLU A 107 7.93 -2.39 5.05
C GLU A 107 8.96 -2.49 3.91
N GLU A 108 10.25 -2.35 4.21
CA GLU A 108 11.32 -2.51 3.22
C GLU A 108 11.35 -3.91 2.62
N GLU A 109 11.23 -4.97 3.43
CA GLU A 109 11.20 -6.35 2.95
C GLU A 109 9.96 -6.66 2.10
N VAL A 110 8.80 -6.10 2.47
CA VAL A 110 7.57 -6.19 1.66
C VAL A 110 7.77 -5.51 0.30
N LYS A 111 8.33 -4.29 0.28
CA LYS A 111 8.60 -3.56 -0.97
C LYS A 111 9.64 -4.23 -1.86
N LYS A 112 10.69 -4.82 -1.28
CA LYS A 112 11.71 -5.57 -2.05
C LYS A 112 11.10 -6.78 -2.73
N THR A 113 10.30 -7.55 -1.99
CA THR A 113 9.73 -8.79 -2.54
C THR A 113 8.68 -8.49 -3.62
N GLU A 114 7.88 -7.44 -3.48
CA GLU A 114 6.94 -7.05 -4.55
C GLU A 114 7.65 -6.56 -5.82
N LYS A 115 8.87 -6.02 -5.71
CA LYS A 115 9.70 -5.65 -6.87
C LYS A 115 10.28 -6.88 -7.56
N GLU A 116 10.82 -7.83 -6.79
CA GLU A 116 11.33 -9.10 -7.31
C GLU A 116 10.23 -9.87 -8.07
N GLU A 117 9.01 -9.93 -7.51
CA GLU A 117 7.85 -10.58 -8.15
C GLU A 117 7.39 -9.89 -9.46
N LYS A 118 7.73 -8.61 -9.68
CA LYS A 118 7.39 -7.87 -10.91
C LYS A 118 8.48 -7.95 -11.98
N GLU A 119 9.69 -8.39 -11.63
CA GLU A 119 10.85 -8.51 -12.53
C GLU A 119 11.06 -9.94 -13.06
N GLU A 120 10.41 -10.96 -12.48
CA GLU A 120 10.29 -12.34 -13.02
C GLU A 120 9.12 -12.50 -14.00
#